data_AF-A0A967B6Q1-F1
#
_entry.id   AF-A0A967B6Q1-F1
#
_cell.length_a   1.000
_cell.length_b   1.000
_cell.length_c   1.000
_cell.angle_alpha   90.00
_cell.angle_beta   90.00
_cell.angle_gamma   90.00
#
_symmetry.space_group_name_H-M   'P 1'
#
loop_
_entity.id
_entity.type
_entity.pdbx_description
1 polymer ?
#
loop_
_entity_poly.entity_id
_entity_poly.type
_entity_poly.pdbx_seq_one_letter_code
_entity_poly.pdbx_strand_id
1 'polypeptide(L)'
;MSTKDYSVTPCTSGHKLEVSAIVDGTAYAKDLIKRKAWANFTCQQQAYGYLGGSVNATRFIADSVPTSASPDPNKLICLIALTKEDDSGYEIVTTANKGALKPAGAFNKYKLCIKGRASDDNPVIIGCDEPHASEAVGAKLTAPFGAPFPGPSIAQQAQAFCRPQVKKYLGNVERSDLVVAENHAGEPNWTKQGNQLYVCFVQTADGKPIKGSLAGIGKKPLQR
;
A
#
# COMPACT_ATOMS: atom_id res chain seq x y z
N MET A 1 25.82 7.34 -5.23
CA MET A 1 24.39 7.66 -5.09
C MET A 1 23.90 8.10 -6.46
N SER A 2 23.00 7.36 -7.11
CA SER A 2 22.41 7.81 -8.37
C SER A 2 21.57 9.06 -8.08
N THR A 3 22.00 10.21 -8.61
CA THR A 3 21.22 11.44 -8.60
C THR A 3 20.03 11.24 -9.54
N LYS A 4 18.87 10.94 -8.97
CA LYS A 4 17.62 10.97 -9.73
C LYS A 4 17.34 12.45 -10.06
N ASP A 5 17.46 12.82 -11.33
CA ASP A 5 17.05 14.14 -11.79
C ASP A 5 15.52 14.16 -11.97
N TYR A 6 14.87 15.12 -11.32
CA TYR A 6 13.42 15.33 -11.42
C TYR A 6 13.17 16.50 -12.36
N SER A 7 12.29 16.30 -13.35
CA SER A 7 11.74 17.39 -14.16
C SER A 7 10.23 17.44 -13.99
N VAL A 8 9.69 18.65 -13.90
CA VAL A 8 8.24 18.87 -13.78
C VAL A 8 7.63 18.86 -15.17
N THR A 9 6.53 18.14 -15.32
CA THR A 9 5.75 18.08 -16.57
C THR A 9 4.25 18.12 -16.24
N PRO A 10 3.37 18.60 -17.13
CA PRO A 10 1.93 18.54 -16.93
C PRO A 10 1.46 17.08 -16.77
N CYS A 11 0.42 16.85 -15.96
CA CYS A 11 -0.15 15.50 -15.81
C CYS A 11 -0.77 14.93 -17.10
N THR A 12 -0.94 15.77 -18.14
CA THR A 12 -1.39 15.34 -19.48
C THR A 12 -0.26 14.81 -20.35
N SER A 13 0.99 15.03 -19.94
CA SER A 13 2.18 14.46 -20.57
C SER A 13 2.56 13.16 -19.85
N GLY A 14 3.29 12.28 -20.54
CA GLY A 14 3.78 11.04 -19.92
C GLY A 14 4.63 11.32 -18.68
N HIS A 15 4.24 10.78 -17.53
CA HIS A 15 4.94 10.95 -16.25
C HIS A 15 4.85 9.69 -15.39
N LYS A 16 5.80 9.53 -14.46
CA LYS A 16 5.88 8.38 -13.54
C LYS A 16 5.51 8.73 -12.10
N LEU A 17 5.57 10.02 -11.76
CA LEU A 17 5.42 10.55 -10.43
C LEU A 17 4.45 11.72 -10.48
N GLU A 18 3.48 11.75 -9.57
CA GLU A 18 2.60 12.90 -9.39
C GLU A 18 2.83 13.51 -8.01
N VAL A 19 2.82 14.85 -7.94
CA VAL A 19 2.81 15.54 -6.65
C VAL A 19 1.41 15.43 -6.07
N SER A 20 1.27 14.67 -4.98
CA SER A 20 0.00 14.50 -4.27
C SER A 20 -0.27 15.62 -3.28
N ALA A 21 0.78 16.19 -2.68
CA ALA A 21 0.71 17.33 -1.79
C ALA A 21 2.08 18.02 -1.65
N ILE A 22 2.03 19.29 -1.25
CA ILE A 22 3.18 20.02 -0.72
C ILE A 22 2.80 20.42 0.71
N VAL A 23 3.58 19.97 1.68
CA VAL A 23 3.30 20.16 3.11
C VAL A 23 4.38 21.04 3.71
N ASP A 24 3.99 22.15 4.33
CA ASP A 24 4.91 22.97 5.11
C ASP A 24 5.31 22.24 6.39
N GLY A 25 6.59 22.29 6.74
CA GLY A 25 7.04 21.78 8.03
C GLY A 25 8.54 21.61 8.13
N THR A 26 9.11 22.21 9.16
CA THR A 26 10.52 22.05 9.59
C THR A 26 10.70 20.93 10.62
N ALA A 27 9.63 20.15 10.87
CA ALA A 27 9.64 19.07 11.85
C ALA A 27 10.82 18.12 11.64
N TYR A 28 11.60 17.92 12.70
CA TYR A 28 12.76 17.03 12.73
C TYR A 28 13.87 17.38 11.72
N ALA A 29 14.01 18.65 11.29
CA ALA A 29 15.04 19.05 10.33
C ALA A 29 16.48 18.65 10.72
N LYS A 30 16.77 18.53 12.02
CA LYS A 30 18.09 18.12 12.56
C LYS A 30 18.22 16.61 12.80
N ASP A 31 17.14 15.84 12.64
CA ASP A 31 17.11 14.39 12.80
C ASP A 31 16.59 13.75 11.51
N LEU A 32 17.52 13.41 10.61
CA LEU A 32 17.19 12.91 9.27
C LEU A 32 16.41 11.59 9.29
N ILE A 33 16.63 10.74 10.30
CA ILE A 33 15.90 9.47 10.45
C ILE A 33 14.45 9.77 10.81
N LYS A 34 14.23 10.60 11.82
CA LYS A 34 12.88 10.98 12.25
C LYS A 34 12.17 11.85 11.21
N ARG A 35 12.91 12.69 10.47
CA ARG A 35 12.41 13.45 9.31
C ARG A 35 11.91 12.52 8.22
N LYS A 36 12.69 11.50 7.84
CA LYS A 36 12.29 10.52 6.83
C LYS A 36 11.06 9.73 7.27
N ALA A 37 11.02 9.29 8.53
CA ALA A 37 9.87 8.58 9.09
C ALA A 37 8.60 9.46 9.06
N TRP A 38 8.72 10.72 9.49
CA TRP A 38 7.62 11.69 9.45
C TRP A 38 7.16 11.99 8.02
N ALA A 39 8.10 12.16 7.10
CA ALA A 39 7.84 12.38 5.68
C ALA A 39 7.05 11.22 5.07
N ASN A 40 7.49 9.98 5.30
CA ASN A 40 6.80 8.78 4.82
C ASN A 40 5.38 8.69 5.37
N PHE A 41 5.19 8.83 6.69
CA PHE A 41 3.85 8.83 7.29
C PHE A 41 2.94 9.91 6.69
N THR A 42 3.47 11.14 6.60
CA THR A 42 2.73 12.29 6.08
C THR A 42 2.32 12.05 4.62
N CYS A 43 3.24 11.57 3.78
CA CYS A 43 2.95 11.33 2.38
C CYS A 43 2.00 10.17 2.13
N GLN A 44 2.00 9.12 2.97
CA GLN A 44 0.96 8.09 2.93
C GLN A 44 -0.42 8.66 3.26
N GLN A 45 -0.51 9.55 4.25
CA GLN A 45 -1.77 10.22 4.60
C GLN A 45 -2.25 11.15 3.46
N GLN A 46 -1.35 11.92 2.85
CA GLN A 46 -1.69 12.79 1.72
C GLN A 46 -2.10 11.97 0.49
N ALA A 47 -1.42 10.86 0.22
CA ALA A 47 -1.78 9.96 -0.86
C ALA A 47 -3.18 9.35 -0.66
N TYR A 48 -3.57 9.04 0.58
CA TYR A 48 -4.94 8.60 0.88
C TYR A 48 -5.99 9.61 0.41
N GLY A 49 -5.80 10.89 0.75
CA GLY A 49 -6.69 11.97 0.32
C GLY A 49 -6.68 12.18 -1.20
N TYR A 50 -5.50 12.12 -1.81
CA TYR A 50 -5.32 12.34 -3.25
C TYR A 50 -5.99 11.25 -4.09
N LEU A 51 -5.76 9.98 -3.77
CA LEU A 51 -6.33 8.83 -4.49
C LEU A 51 -7.78 8.53 -4.08
N GLY A 52 -8.20 8.98 -2.90
CA GLY A 52 -9.49 8.64 -2.30
C GLY A 52 -9.54 7.24 -1.67
N GLY A 53 -8.39 6.70 -1.27
CA GLY A 53 -8.24 5.36 -0.68
C GLY A 53 -6.79 5.07 -0.30
N SER A 54 -6.57 4.01 0.48
CA SER A 54 -5.22 3.64 0.94
C SER A 54 -4.33 3.21 -0.22
N VAL A 55 -3.12 3.76 -0.29
CA VAL A 55 -2.03 3.24 -1.16
C VAL A 55 -1.56 1.86 -0.70
N ASN A 56 -1.54 1.64 0.61
CA ASN A 56 -1.19 0.35 1.19
C ASN A 56 -2.21 -0.70 0.70
N ALA A 57 -1.75 -1.93 0.41
CA ALA A 57 -2.48 -2.98 -0.31
C ALA A 57 -2.66 -2.78 -1.82
N THR A 58 -2.09 -1.74 -2.43
CA THR A 58 -2.19 -1.48 -3.88
C THR A 58 -0.83 -1.30 -4.52
N ARG A 59 -0.81 -1.25 -5.86
CA ARG A 59 0.34 -0.87 -6.70
C ARG A 59 0.68 0.62 -6.62
N PHE A 60 -0.13 1.43 -5.94
CA PHE A 60 0.26 2.82 -5.68
C PHE A 60 1.29 2.86 -4.55
N ILE A 61 2.36 3.60 -4.78
CA ILE A 61 3.38 3.90 -3.78
C ILE A 61 3.28 5.39 -3.44
N ALA A 62 3.37 5.71 -2.15
CA ALA A 62 3.57 7.07 -1.67
C ALA A 62 5.00 7.24 -1.18
N ASP A 63 5.64 8.34 -1.57
CA ASP A 63 6.99 8.69 -1.11
C ASP A 63 7.13 10.22 -1.02
N SER A 64 8.31 10.70 -0.68
CA SER A 64 8.66 12.11 -0.66
C SER A 64 9.84 12.38 -1.60
N VAL A 65 9.88 13.58 -2.17
CA VAL A 65 11.13 14.07 -2.79
C VAL A 65 12.23 14.04 -1.72
N PRO A 66 13.39 13.40 -1.97
CA PRO A 66 14.49 13.39 -1.03
C PRO A 66 14.87 14.81 -0.61
N THR A 67 15.22 15.02 0.66
CA THR A 67 15.57 16.36 1.18
C THR A 67 16.64 17.06 0.34
N SER A 68 17.62 16.32 -0.19
CA SER A 68 18.69 16.86 -1.05
C SER A 68 18.23 17.33 -2.43
N ALA A 69 17.07 16.86 -2.89
CA ALA A 69 16.46 17.23 -4.16
C ALA A 69 15.26 18.19 -3.97
N SER A 70 14.90 18.50 -2.72
CA SER A 70 13.83 19.46 -2.45
C SER A 70 14.34 20.87 -2.75
N PRO A 71 13.60 21.69 -3.53
CA PRO A 71 13.95 23.09 -3.74
C PRO A 71 13.77 23.95 -2.48
N ASP A 72 13.01 23.45 -1.49
CA ASP A 72 12.79 24.11 -0.21
C ASP A 72 12.91 23.07 0.92
N PRO A 73 13.92 23.17 1.81
CA PRO A 73 14.09 22.24 2.93
C PRO A 73 12.98 22.34 3.99
N ASN A 74 12.19 23.42 3.98
CA ASN A 74 11.06 23.62 4.88
C ASN A 74 9.77 23.00 4.36
N LYS A 75 9.79 22.43 3.15
CA LYS A 75 8.65 21.77 2.53
C LYS A 75 8.90 20.30 2.34
N LEU A 76 7.83 19.54 2.45
CA LEU A 76 7.76 18.14 2.08
C LEU A 76 6.93 18.03 0.81
N ILE A 77 7.55 17.56 -0.28
CA ILE A 77 6.85 17.29 -1.53
C ILE A 77 6.49 15.80 -1.53
N CYS A 78 5.20 15.51 -1.37
CA CYS A 78 4.70 14.15 -1.41
C CYS A 78 4.42 13.73 -2.84
N LEU A 79 4.91 12.54 -3.17
CA LEU A 79 4.80 11.93 -4.48
C LEU A 79 3.92 10.69 -4.39
N ILE A 80 3.23 10.39 -5.48
CA ILE A 80 2.68 9.07 -5.75
C ILE A 80 3.24 8.51 -7.05
N ALA A 81 3.34 7.19 -7.11
CA ALA A 81 3.66 6.44 -8.32
C ALA A 81 2.71 5.25 -8.44
N LEU A 82 2.44 4.80 -9.67
CA LEU A 82 1.82 3.51 -9.92
C LEU A 82 2.92 2.53 -10.36
N THR A 83 3.06 1.40 -9.69
CA THR A 83 3.99 0.34 -10.12
C THR A 83 3.40 -0.50 -11.25
N LYS A 84 4.30 -1.04 -12.06
CA LYS A 84 3.99 -2.13 -12.99
C LYS A 84 3.55 -3.37 -12.21
N GLU A 85 2.81 -4.25 -12.88
CA GLU A 85 2.23 -5.44 -12.24
C GLU A 85 3.29 -6.44 -11.75
N ASP A 86 4.46 -6.44 -12.37
CA ASP A 86 5.62 -7.25 -12.01
C ASP A 86 6.58 -6.56 -11.01
N ASP A 87 6.21 -5.39 -10.50
CA ASP A 87 7.03 -4.55 -9.62
C ASP A 87 8.41 -4.15 -10.22
N SER A 88 8.59 -4.26 -11.54
CA SER A 88 9.87 -3.91 -12.21
C SER A 88 10.14 -2.39 -12.29
N GLY A 89 9.21 -1.57 -11.82
CA GLY A 89 9.33 -0.11 -11.80
C GLY A 89 7.98 0.60 -11.86
N TYR A 90 7.99 1.86 -12.28
CA TYR A 90 6.79 2.70 -12.39
C TYR A 90 6.20 2.71 -13.79
N GLU A 91 4.88 2.76 -13.84
CA GLU A 91 4.10 3.03 -15.05
C GLU A 91 4.34 4.45 -15.56
N ILE A 92 4.26 4.62 -16.87
CA ILE A 92 4.14 5.95 -17.48
C ILE A 92 2.65 6.20 -17.68
N VAL A 93 2.11 7.16 -16.94
CA VAL A 93 0.71 7.58 -17.04
C VAL A 93 0.61 8.91 -17.79
N THR A 94 -0.52 9.13 -18.48
CA THR A 94 -0.83 10.36 -19.23
C THR A 94 -2.04 11.11 -18.66
N THR A 95 -2.54 10.65 -17.51
CA THR A 95 -3.65 11.27 -16.78
C THR A 95 -3.34 11.23 -15.29
N ALA A 96 -3.84 12.20 -14.54
CA ALA A 96 -3.66 12.25 -13.10
C ALA A 96 -4.39 11.09 -12.41
N ASN A 97 -3.73 10.46 -11.45
CA ASN A 97 -4.29 9.40 -10.60
C ASN A 97 -5.19 9.95 -9.49
N LYS A 98 -5.46 11.25 -9.45
CA LYS A 98 -6.34 11.88 -8.44
C LYS A 98 -7.71 11.20 -8.43
N GLY A 99 -8.10 10.66 -7.28
CA GLY A 99 -9.37 9.96 -7.11
C GLY A 99 -9.41 8.55 -7.71
N ALA A 100 -8.29 7.98 -8.15
CA ALA A 100 -8.24 6.67 -8.81
C ALA A 100 -8.81 5.52 -7.97
N LEU A 101 -8.87 5.64 -6.64
CA LEU A 101 -9.42 4.63 -5.73
C LEU A 101 -10.86 4.91 -5.27
N LYS A 102 -11.49 6.01 -5.70
CA LYS A 102 -12.88 6.35 -5.34
C LYS A 102 -13.94 5.48 -6.03
N PRO A 103 -13.84 5.14 -7.34
CA PRO A 103 -14.89 4.39 -8.01
C PRO A 103 -15.10 3.02 -7.38
N ALA A 104 -16.34 2.54 -7.40
CA ALA A 104 -16.65 1.19 -6.94
C ALA A 104 -15.82 0.15 -7.72
N GLY A 105 -15.17 -0.77 -7.00
CA GLY A 105 -14.30 -1.79 -7.60
C GLY A 105 -12.90 -1.31 -8.01
N ALA A 106 -12.58 -0.01 -7.90
CA ALA A 106 -11.26 0.51 -8.29
C ALA A 106 -10.13 -0.12 -7.48
N PHE A 107 -10.33 -0.39 -6.19
CA PHE A 107 -9.36 -1.12 -5.38
C PHE A 107 -8.95 -2.46 -6.04
N ASN A 108 -9.90 -3.22 -6.59
CA ASN A 108 -9.60 -4.52 -7.21
C ASN A 108 -8.74 -4.42 -8.47
N LYS A 109 -8.75 -3.28 -9.16
CA LYS A 109 -7.90 -2.99 -10.31
C LYS A 109 -6.44 -2.77 -9.90
N TYR A 110 -6.22 -2.18 -8.72
CA TYR A 110 -4.90 -1.75 -8.27
C TYR A 110 -4.33 -2.59 -7.11
N LYS A 111 -5.10 -3.50 -6.52
CA LYS A 111 -4.66 -4.32 -5.39
C LYS A 111 -3.40 -5.12 -5.72
N LEU A 112 -2.68 -5.51 -4.68
CA LEU A 112 -1.55 -6.44 -4.78
C LEU A 112 -2.04 -7.89 -4.76
N CYS A 113 -1.38 -8.73 -5.55
CA CYS A 113 -1.50 -10.18 -5.48
C CYS A 113 -0.12 -10.80 -5.20
N ILE A 114 -0.12 -11.95 -4.51
CA ILE A 114 1.10 -12.63 -4.07
C ILE A 114 1.09 -14.06 -4.58
N LYS A 115 2.21 -14.48 -5.19
CA LYS A 115 2.37 -15.82 -5.77
C LYS A 115 2.11 -16.94 -4.75
N GLY A 116 2.61 -16.76 -3.53
CA GLY A 116 2.41 -17.65 -2.38
C GLY A 116 1.48 -17.06 -1.32
N ARG A 117 1.67 -17.46 -0.06
CA ARG A 117 0.87 -16.95 1.05
C ARG A 117 1.41 -15.57 1.46
N ALA A 118 0.51 -14.64 1.74
CA ALA A 118 0.86 -13.35 2.34
C ALA A 118 1.43 -13.47 3.76
N SER A 119 1.23 -14.63 4.40
CA SER A 119 1.81 -14.99 5.69
C SER A 119 3.22 -15.59 5.60
N ASP A 120 3.77 -15.81 4.41
CA ASP A 120 5.13 -16.31 4.24
C ASP A 120 6.16 -15.18 4.47
N ASP A 121 7.40 -15.52 4.84
CA ASP A 121 8.44 -14.55 5.20
C ASP A 121 8.89 -13.65 4.03
N ASN A 122 8.82 -14.17 2.79
CA ASN A 122 9.27 -13.48 1.58
C ASN A 122 8.20 -13.53 0.49
N PRO A 123 7.10 -12.76 0.64
CA PRO A 123 6.04 -12.74 -0.35
C PRO A 123 6.54 -12.14 -1.67
N VAL A 124 6.27 -12.83 -2.78
CA VAL A 124 6.55 -12.34 -4.13
C VAL A 124 5.30 -11.71 -4.70
N ILE A 125 5.33 -10.39 -4.89
CA ILE A 125 4.26 -9.64 -5.55
C ILE A 125 4.24 -9.99 -7.03
N ILE A 126 3.05 -10.23 -7.56
CA ILE A 126 2.79 -10.50 -8.98
C ILE A 126 1.49 -9.81 -9.42
N GLY A 127 1.27 -9.76 -10.73
CA GLY A 127 -0.01 -9.36 -11.33
C GLY A 127 -1.16 -10.24 -10.81
N CYS A 128 -2.35 -9.66 -10.69
CA CYS A 128 -3.53 -10.40 -10.23
C CYS A 128 -4.19 -11.23 -11.34
N ASP A 129 -3.74 -11.06 -12.59
CA ASP A 129 -4.06 -11.90 -13.73
C ASP A 129 -3.21 -13.19 -13.76
N GLU A 130 -2.03 -13.16 -13.14
CA GLU A 130 -1.16 -14.32 -12.93
C GLU A 130 -1.69 -15.24 -11.81
N PRO A 131 -1.40 -16.56 -11.86
CA PRO A 131 -1.76 -17.47 -10.80
C PRO A 131 -1.12 -17.09 -9.45
N HIS A 132 -1.96 -16.78 -8.46
CA HIS A 132 -1.55 -16.27 -7.14
C HIS A 132 -2.26 -17.02 -6.01
N ALA A 133 -1.71 -17.02 -4.80
CA ALA A 133 -2.34 -17.67 -3.64
C ALA A 133 -2.96 -16.66 -2.67
N SER A 134 -2.61 -15.36 -2.79
CA SER A 134 -3.15 -14.31 -1.93
C SER A 134 -3.54 -13.05 -2.69
N GLU A 135 -4.63 -12.42 -2.26
CA GLU A 135 -5.09 -11.12 -2.75
C GLU A 135 -5.20 -10.14 -1.59
N ALA A 136 -4.69 -8.93 -1.78
CA ALA A 136 -4.89 -7.86 -0.83
C ALA A 136 -6.37 -7.43 -0.84
N VAL A 137 -6.95 -7.18 0.33
CA VAL A 137 -8.37 -6.81 0.50
C VAL A 137 -8.56 -5.41 1.10
N GLY A 138 -7.49 -4.81 1.62
CA GLY A 138 -7.51 -3.47 2.16
C GLY A 138 -6.33 -3.20 3.09
N ALA A 139 -6.20 -1.95 3.51
CA ALA A 139 -5.19 -1.52 4.46
C ALA A 139 -5.63 -0.23 5.16
N LYS A 140 -4.95 0.13 6.24
CA LYS A 140 -5.10 1.44 6.89
C LYS A 140 -3.82 1.85 7.61
N LEU A 141 -3.67 3.16 7.80
CA LEU A 141 -2.86 3.69 8.89
C LEU A 141 -3.60 3.47 10.22
N THR A 142 -2.88 3.07 11.26
CA THR A 142 -3.46 2.51 12.49
C THR A 142 -3.25 3.37 13.72
N ALA A 143 -2.26 4.26 13.66
CA ALA A 143 -1.92 5.19 14.74
C ALA A 143 -1.33 6.48 14.14
N PRO A 144 -1.37 7.61 14.88
CA PRO A 144 -0.67 8.81 14.46
C PRO A 144 0.85 8.62 14.49
N PHE A 145 1.58 9.45 13.74
CA PHE A 145 3.03 9.46 13.77
C PHE A 145 3.57 9.64 15.19
N GLY A 146 4.57 8.83 15.57
CA GLY A 146 5.20 8.89 16.88
C GLY A 146 4.45 8.17 18.00
N ALA A 147 3.30 7.55 17.71
CA ALA A 147 2.64 6.66 18.66
C ALA A 147 3.56 5.48 19.05
N PRO A 148 3.53 5.02 20.32
CA PRO A 148 4.32 3.89 20.75
C PRO A 148 3.95 2.62 19.98
N PHE A 149 4.91 1.72 19.82
CA PHE A 149 4.65 0.43 19.20
C PHE A 149 3.70 -0.40 20.09
N PRO A 150 2.62 -1.00 19.57
CA PRO A 150 1.64 -1.72 20.38
C PRO A 150 2.14 -3.03 21.00
N GLY A 151 3.37 -3.44 20.71
CA GLY A 151 3.96 -4.68 21.22
C GLY A 151 3.22 -5.93 20.72
N PRO A 152 3.17 -7.00 21.53
CA PRO A 152 2.57 -8.28 21.14
C PRO A 152 1.09 -8.20 20.71
N SER A 153 0.37 -7.15 21.11
CA SER A 153 -1.06 -6.99 20.79
C SER A 153 -1.32 -6.62 19.32
N ILE A 154 -0.31 -6.19 18.56
CA ILE A 154 -0.47 -5.68 17.20
C ILE A 154 -1.10 -6.69 16.25
N ALA A 155 -0.73 -7.97 16.35
CA ALA A 155 -1.27 -9.03 15.50
C ALA A 155 -2.77 -9.23 15.75
N GLN A 156 -3.20 -9.22 17.01
CA GLN A 156 -4.62 -9.32 17.38
C GLN A 156 -5.43 -8.12 16.87
N GLN A 157 -4.88 -6.91 16.95
CA GLN A 157 -5.51 -5.69 16.45
C GLN A 157 -5.65 -5.72 14.92
N ALA A 158 -4.62 -6.19 14.21
CA ALA A 158 -4.64 -6.35 12.77
C ALA A 158 -5.67 -7.41 12.34
N GLN A 159 -5.72 -8.56 13.02
CA GLN A 159 -6.74 -9.60 12.80
C GLN A 159 -8.17 -9.07 12.98
N ALA A 160 -8.43 -8.33 14.07
CA ALA A 160 -9.74 -7.75 14.33
C ALA A 160 -10.18 -6.77 13.21
N PHE A 161 -9.22 -6.05 12.63
CA PHE A 161 -9.47 -5.18 11.48
C PHE A 161 -9.66 -5.95 10.16
N CYS A 162 -8.85 -6.97 9.89
CA CYS A 162 -8.80 -7.64 8.59
C CYS A 162 -9.93 -8.64 8.37
N ARG A 163 -10.39 -9.34 9.41
CA ARG A 163 -11.50 -10.32 9.32
C ARG A 163 -12.76 -9.77 8.64
N PRO A 164 -13.35 -8.64 9.07
CA PRO A 164 -14.53 -8.10 8.41
C PRO A 164 -14.26 -7.66 6.96
N GLN A 165 -13.04 -7.20 6.63
CA GLN A 165 -12.67 -6.83 5.26
C GLN A 165 -12.65 -8.05 4.34
N VAL A 166 -12.00 -9.14 4.77
CA VAL A 166 -11.97 -10.40 4.01
C VAL A 166 -13.38 -10.98 3.85
N LYS A 167 -14.18 -10.99 4.92
CA LYS A 167 -15.57 -11.48 4.85
C LYS A 167 -16.40 -10.71 3.83
N LYS A 168 -16.32 -9.37 3.85
CA LYS A 168 -16.98 -8.52 2.84
C LYS A 168 -16.45 -8.81 1.44
N TYR A 169 -15.13 -8.91 1.29
CA TYR A 169 -14.46 -9.15 0.02
C TYR A 169 -14.90 -10.47 -0.64
N LEU A 170 -15.12 -11.52 0.16
CA LEU A 170 -15.58 -12.83 -0.32
C LEU A 170 -17.10 -12.89 -0.60
N GLY A 171 -17.86 -11.82 -0.36
CA GLY A 171 -19.32 -11.80 -0.52
C GLY A 171 -20.08 -12.20 0.75
N ASN A 172 -19.57 -11.84 1.93
CA ASN A 172 -20.16 -12.10 3.25
C ASN A 172 -20.30 -13.58 3.62
N VAL A 173 -19.42 -14.43 3.09
CA VAL A 173 -19.36 -15.86 3.42
C VAL A 173 -18.06 -16.22 4.14
N GLU A 174 -18.11 -17.30 4.91
CA GLU A 174 -16.94 -17.95 5.50
C GLU A 174 -16.62 -19.23 4.74
N ARG A 175 -15.33 -19.55 4.67
CA ARG A 175 -14.80 -20.66 3.88
C ARG A 175 -13.63 -21.28 4.62
N SER A 176 -13.53 -22.60 4.58
CA SER A 176 -12.42 -23.35 5.19
C SER A 176 -11.18 -23.46 4.29
N ASP A 177 -11.35 -23.27 2.98
CA ASP A 177 -10.28 -23.31 1.99
C ASP A 177 -9.60 -21.94 1.76
N LEU A 178 -10.05 -20.90 2.47
CA LEU A 178 -9.47 -19.57 2.49
C LEU A 178 -9.22 -19.12 3.94
N VAL A 179 -8.14 -18.37 4.16
CA VAL A 179 -7.79 -17.82 5.46
C VAL A 179 -7.50 -16.32 5.38
N VAL A 180 -7.79 -15.63 6.47
CA VAL A 180 -7.39 -14.23 6.65
C VAL A 180 -5.91 -14.20 6.98
N ALA A 181 -5.16 -13.36 6.28
CA ALA A 181 -3.78 -13.02 6.61
C ALA A 181 -3.65 -11.51 6.75
N GLU A 182 -2.74 -11.10 7.61
CA GLU A 182 -2.46 -9.72 7.95
C GLU A 182 -0.97 -9.51 7.94
N ASN A 183 -0.56 -8.35 7.44
CA ASN A 183 0.79 -7.86 7.61
C ASN A 183 0.69 -6.56 8.41
N HIS A 184 1.59 -6.39 9.36
CA HIS A 184 1.71 -5.16 10.12
C HIS A 184 3.19 -4.80 10.20
N ALA A 185 3.49 -3.52 10.33
CA ALA A 185 4.86 -3.10 10.53
C ALA A 185 5.40 -3.65 11.85
N GLY A 186 6.57 -4.30 11.80
CA GLY A 186 7.35 -4.57 13.00
C GLY A 186 7.87 -3.28 13.62
N GLU A 187 8.35 -3.36 14.86
CA GLU A 187 8.82 -2.21 15.63
C GLU A 187 9.81 -1.30 14.89
N PRO A 188 10.83 -1.83 14.14
CA PRO A 188 11.74 -0.96 13.40
C PRO A 188 11.04 -0.13 12.31
N ASN A 189 10.11 -0.73 11.56
CA ASN A 189 9.35 -0.05 10.51
C ASN A 189 8.35 0.95 11.12
N TRP A 190 7.75 0.59 12.26
CA TRP A 190 6.85 1.47 13.01
C TRP A 190 7.58 2.73 13.51
N THR A 191 8.70 2.55 14.19
CA THR A 191 9.38 3.64 14.91
C THR A 191 10.35 4.44 14.04
N LYS A 192 11.06 3.78 13.12
CA LYS A 192 12.14 4.40 12.31
C LYS A 192 11.72 4.73 10.89
N GLN A 193 10.61 4.15 10.40
CA GLN A 193 10.13 4.41 9.04
C GLN A 193 8.77 5.10 9.01
N GLY A 194 8.06 5.22 10.14
CA GLY A 194 6.74 5.86 10.16
C GLY A 194 5.63 5.00 9.54
N ASN A 195 5.83 3.68 9.45
CA ASN A 195 4.87 2.75 8.87
C ASN A 195 3.90 2.25 9.96
N GLN A 196 3.05 3.10 10.52
CA GLN A 196 2.01 2.65 11.45
C GLN A 196 0.79 2.12 10.67
N LEU A 197 0.89 0.91 10.11
CA LEU A 197 -0.11 0.38 9.17
C LEU A 197 -0.42 -1.11 9.37
N TYR A 198 -1.62 -1.50 8.92
CA TYR A 198 -2.02 -2.89 8.65
C TYR A 198 -2.35 -3.06 7.18
N VAL A 199 -2.00 -4.21 6.63
CA VAL A 199 -2.41 -4.70 5.31
C VAL A 199 -3.15 -6.01 5.50
N CYS A 200 -4.30 -6.13 4.87
CA CYS A 200 -5.16 -7.30 4.95
C CYS A 200 -5.12 -8.07 3.65
N PHE A 201 -5.03 -9.39 3.77
CA PHE A 201 -5.04 -10.33 2.66
C PHE A 201 -6.07 -11.43 2.92
N VAL A 202 -6.61 -11.96 1.84
CA VAL A 202 -7.17 -13.31 1.82
C VAL A 202 -6.19 -14.21 1.09
N GLN A 203 -6.01 -15.43 1.59
CA GLN A 203 -5.11 -16.40 0.96
C GLN A 203 -5.70 -17.80 0.98
N THR A 204 -5.27 -18.66 0.05
CA THR A 204 -5.66 -20.07 0.07
C THR A 204 -5.09 -20.78 1.30
N ALA A 205 -5.90 -21.64 1.92
CA ALA A 205 -5.50 -22.34 3.14
C ALA A 205 -4.33 -23.31 2.88
N ASP A 206 -4.27 -23.87 1.67
CA ASP A 206 -3.24 -24.80 1.22
C ASP A 206 -2.07 -24.14 0.48
N GLY A 207 -2.09 -22.80 0.33
CA GLY A 207 -1.06 -22.04 -0.39
C GLY A 207 -0.99 -22.32 -1.89
N LYS A 208 -1.91 -23.12 -2.44
CA LYS A 208 -1.95 -23.39 -3.88
C LYS A 208 -2.51 -22.18 -4.63
N PRO A 209 -2.01 -21.91 -5.84
CA PRO A 209 -2.47 -20.78 -6.62
C PRO A 209 -3.93 -20.95 -7.07
N ILE A 210 -4.53 -19.82 -7.43
CA ILE A 210 -5.82 -19.69 -8.08
C ILE A 210 -5.68 -18.87 -9.36
N LYS A 211 -6.68 -18.95 -10.23
CA LYS A 211 -6.84 -18.08 -11.40
C LYS A 211 -8.02 -17.13 -11.22
N GLY A 212 -7.84 -15.89 -11.67
CA GLY A 212 -8.84 -14.84 -11.49
C GLY A 212 -8.96 -14.39 -10.03
N SER A 213 -10.06 -13.74 -9.68
CA SER A 213 -10.19 -13.07 -8.38
C SER A 213 -11.07 -13.80 -7.38
N LEU A 214 -10.74 -13.71 -6.07
CA LEU A 214 -11.59 -14.12 -4.95
C LEU A 214 -12.66 -13.07 -4.62
N ALA A 215 -12.61 -11.87 -5.21
CA ALA A 215 -13.61 -10.83 -5.01
C ALA A 215 -15.02 -11.35 -5.36
N GLY A 216 -15.92 -11.35 -4.38
CA GLY A 216 -17.31 -11.77 -4.55
C GLY A 216 -17.49 -13.24 -4.93
N ILE A 217 -16.47 -14.10 -4.73
CA ILE A 217 -16.53 -15.51 -5.13
C ILE A 217 -17.65 -16.28 -4.40
N GLY A 218 -18.04 -15.85 -3.19
CA GLY A 218 -19.07 -16.51 -2.40
C GLY A 218 -18.71 -17.98 -2.16
N LYS A 219 -19.69 -18.87 -2.33
CA LYS A 219 -19.52 -20.33 -2.19
C LYS A 219 -19.02 -21.02 -3.47
N LYS A 220 -18.68 -20.29 -4.53
CA LYS A 220 -18.21 -20.90 -5.79
C LYS A 220 -16.85 -21.58 -5.58
N PRO A 221 -16.57 -22.68 -6.29
CA PRO A 221 -15.28 -23.37 -6.19
C PRO A 221 -14.12 -22.44 -6.60
N LEU A 222 -12.96 -22.63 -5.98
CA LEU A 222 -11.72 -21.98 -6.40
C LEU A 222 -11.36 -22.43 -7.82
N GLN A 223 -11.01 -21.48 -8.68
CA GLN A 223 -10.48 -21.79 -10.01
C GLN A 223 -8.98 -22.05 -9.88
N ARG A 224 -8.51 -23.22 -10.31
CA ARG A 224 -7.11 -23.65 -10.21
C ARG A 224 -6.38 -23.55 -11.55
#